data_AF-A0A1E5P459-F1
#
_entry.id   AF-A0A1E5P459-F1
#
_cell.length_a   1.000
_cell.length_b   1.000
_cell.length_c   1.000
_cell.angle_alpha   90.00
_cell.angle_beta   90.00
_cell.angle_gamma   90.00
#
_symmetry.space_group_name_H-M   'P 1'
#
loop_
_entity.id
_entity.type
_entity.pdbx_description
1 polymer ?
#
loop_
_entity_poly.entity_id
_entity_poly.type
_entity_poly.pdbx_seq_one_letter_code
_entity_poly.pdbx_strand_id
1 'polypeptide(L)'
;MLYDPERRWAPRAICRVEDWRLFFAEGGMPHSTPAAATQALWDQAKEICASCPALMECERDTLGEEYGVWGGRDQHQRALARKALPRKAARWPEEKREAWGKELHRLRQAGVTWPYIRRQTGFPQPVAEKLIKAYEEALASRQRPVAEVVDLPLPAEPAGPYKAPFPPRAGQRHGWVRNGRGMADAYYRGQTPDGRWLFMTHFSGRGNVHKWIRAEDVLLYHPQPVVILTYGGRPDAKPRAREPAA
;
A
#
# COMPACT_ATOMS: atom_id res chain seq x y z
N MET A 1 9.87 9.24 1.10
CA MET A 1 10.69 8.48 2.06
C MET A 1 11.60 9.49 2.76
N LEU A 2 11.52 9.62 4.08
CA LEU A 2 12.30 10.63 4.84
C LEU A 2 13.71 10.16 5.21
N TYR A 3 13.98 8.88 5.03
CA TYR A 3 15.26 8.26 5.28
C TYR A 3 15.32 6.96 4.48
N ASP A 4 16.39 6.71 3.74
CA ASP A 4 16.60 5.45 3.03
C ASP A 4 17.74 4.64 3.68
N PRO A 5 17.44 3.61 4.50
CA PRO A 5 18.47 2.81 5.16
C PRO A 5 19.35 2.05 4.18
N GLU A 6 18.86 1.74 2.98
CA GLU A 6 19.58 1.01 1.94
C GLU A 6 20.36 1.94 1.00
N ARG A 7 20.25 3.26 1.17
CA ARG A 7 20.91 4.27 0.34
C ARG A 7 20.75 4.02 -1.16
N ARG A 8 19.53 3.73 -1.63
CA ARG A 8 19.27 3.46 -3.07
C ARG A 8 19.52 4.68 -3.98
N TRP A 9 19.78 5.85 -3.39
CA TRP A 9 20.27 7.03 -4.10
C TRP A 9 21.75 6.93 -4.50
N ALA A 10 22.55 6.11 -3.81
CA ALA A 10 24.00 6.02 -4.03
C ALA A 10 24.38 5.70 -5.49
N PRO A 11 23.67 4.82 -6.23
CA PRO A 11 23.82 4.62 -7.68
C PRO A 11 23.86 5.89 -8.53
N ARG A 12 23.14 6.94 -8.14
CA ARG A 12 23.06 8.21 -8.87
C ARG A 12 24.10 9.24 -8.44
N ALA A 13 24.85 8.98 -7.36
CA ALA A 13 25.82 9.92 -6.84
C ALA A 13 27.05 9.99 -7.76
N ILE A 14 27.37 11.19 -8.25
CA ILE A 14 28.50 11.41 -9.18
C ILE A 14 29.86 11.21 -8.52
N CYS A 15 29.97 11.39 -7.19
CA CYS A 15 31.23 11.20 -6.46
C CYS A 15 31.80 9.77 -6.56
N ARG A 16 31.02 8.79 -7.06
CA ARG A 16 31.50 7.41 -7.27
C ARG A 16 32.61 7.29 -8.32
N VAL A 17 32.70 8.24 -9.26
CA VAL A 17 33.70 8.21 -10.34
C VAL A 17 34.93 9.08 -10.02
N GLU A 18 34.89 9.77 -8.88
CA GLU A 18 35.94 10.68 -8.41
C GLU A 18 36.89 9.96 -7.45
N ASP A 19 38.07 10.54 -7.18
CA ASP A 19 38.98 9.99 -6.17
C ASP A 19 38.36 10.10 -4.77
N TRP A 20 38.16 8.97 -4.11
CA TRP A 20 37.61 8.88 -2.76
C TRP A 20 38.45 9.65 -1.73
N ARG A 21 39.75 9.85 -1.99
CA ARG A 21 40.65 10.63 -1.11
C ARG A 21 40.27 12.10 -1.00
N LEU A 22 39.55 12.65 -1.98
CA LEU A 22 38.98 14.00 -1.87
C LEU A 22 37.95 14.07 -0.74
N PHE A 23 37.14 13.03 -0.60
CA PHE A 23 36.07 12.95 0.39
C PHE A 23 36.58 12.49 1.75
N PHE A 24 37.60 11.62 1.77
CA PHE A 24 38.19 11.03 2.97
C PHE A 24 39.69 11.37 3.09
N ALA A 25 40.00 12.66 2.99
CA ALA A 25 41.36 13.17 3.07
C ALA A 25 42.07 12.77 4.39
N GLU A 26 43.35 12.45 4.26
CA GLU A 26 44.22 12.15 5.41
C GLU A 26 44.25 13.32 6.41
N GLY A 27 44.33 12.99 7.70
CA GLY A 27 44.20 13.98 8.78
C GLY A 27 42.75 14.40 9.10
N GLY A 28 41.76 13.88 8.36
CA GLY A 28 40.34 14.08 8.62
C GLY A 28 39.81 13.24 9.79
N MET A 29 40.08 13.68 11.03
CA MET A 29 39.65 12.96 12.25
C MET A 29 38.45 13.61 12.93
N PRO A 30 37.41 12.86 13.36
CA PRO A 30 36.26 13.40 14.07
C PRO A 30 36.71 14.19 15.30
N HIS A 31 36.02 15.29 15.57
CA HIS A 31 36.29 16.15 16.73
C HIS A 31 37.67 16.85 16.73
N SER A 32 38.37 16.90 15.60
CA SER A 32 39.61 17.65 15.42
C SER A 32 39.47 18.74 14.35
N THR A 33 40.24 19.81 14.49
CA THR A 33 40.39 20.83 13.45
C THR A 33 41.24 20.25 12.32
N PRO A 34 40.74 20.22 11.07
CA PRO A 34 41.52 19.69 9.96
C PRO A 34 42.72 20.60 9.64
N ALA A 35 43.79 20.00 9.14
CA ALA A 35 44.89 20.78 8.55
C ALA A 35 44.40 21.51 7.28
N ALA A 36 45.07 22.60 6.91
CA ALA A 36 44.71 23.38 5.72
C ALA A 36 44.67 22.54 4.43
N ALA A 37 45.60 21.59 4.29
CA ALA A 37 45.65 20.67 3.15
C ALA A 37 44.41 19.76 3.10
N THR A 38 44.01 19.17 4.24
CA THR A 38 42.79 18.36 4.36
C THR A 38 41.55 19.19 4.03
N GLN A 39 41.48 20.42 4.53
CA GLN A 39 40.35 21.32 4.27
C GLN A 39 40.24 21.67 2.77
N ALA A 40 41.36 21.94 2.09
CA ALA A 40 41.37 22.23 0.67
C ALA A 40 40.81 21.06 -0.18
N LEU A 41 41.18 19.81 0.17
CA LEU A 41 40.63 18.61 -0.48
C LEU A 41 39.11 18.47 -0.23
N TRP A 42 38.67 18.75 0.99
CA TRP A 42 37.23 18.73 1.31
C TRP A 42 36.45 19.82 0.60
N ASP A 43 37.03 20.99 0.36
CA ASP A 43 36.36 22.05 -0.37
C ASP A 43 36.18 21.68 -1.84
N GLN A 44 37.18 21.02 -2.46
CA GLN A 44 37.00 20.39 -3.79
C GLN A 44 35.91 19.31 -3.79
N ALA A 45 35.88 18.45 -2.77
CA ALA A 45 34.83 17.44 -2.64
C ALA A 45 33.43 18.05 -2.49
N LYS A 46 33.31 19.22 -1.85
CA LYS A 46 32.03 19.95 -1.71
C LYS A 46 31.58 20.56 -3.04
N GLU A 47 32.49 20.99 -3.90
CA GLU A 47 32.15 21.45 -5.26
C GLU A 47 31.54 20.31 -6.08
N ILE A 48 32.10 19.10 -5.99
CA ILE A 48 31.49 17.90 -6.58
C ILE A 48 30.11 17.65 -5.96
N CYS A 49 29.97 17.75 -4.63
CA CYS A 49 28.67 17.59 -3.99
C CYS A 49 27.61 18.58 -4.51
N ALA A 50 28.00 19.83 -4.80
CA ALA A 50 27.08 20.89 -5.23
C ALA A 50 26.41 20.59 -6.58
N SER A 51 27.05 19.81 -7.45
CA SER A 51 26.49 19.38 -8.75
C SER A 51 25.85 17.98 -8.70
N CYS A 52 25.86 17.32 -7.54
CA CYS A 52 25.41 15.93 -7.41
C CYS A 52 23.87 15.82 -7.38
N PRO A 53 23.24 14.99 -8.24
CA PRO A 53 21.79 14.81 -8.28
C PRO A 53 21.23 14.02 -7.09
N ALA A 54 22.11 13.47 -6.24
CA ALA A 54 21.75 12.78 -5.00
C ALA A 54 22.09 13.61 -3.75
N LEU A 55 22.40 14.91 -3.90
CA LEU A 55 22.83 15.78 -2.80
C LEU A 55 21.83 15.77 -1.64
N MET A 56 20.55 15.96 -1.93
CA MET A 56 19.50 16.06 -0.92
C MET A 56 19.32 14.75 -0.14
N GLU A 57 19.34 13.60 -0.83
CA GLU A 57 19.22 12.29 -0.20
C GLU A 57 20.49 11.93 0.58
N CYS A 58 21.67 12.24 0.03
CA CYS A 58 22.93 12.06 0.73
C CYS A 58 22.95 12.88 2.03
N GLU A 59 22.65 14.18 1.95
CA GLU A 59 22.61 15.07 3.12
C GLU A 59 21.69 14.54 4.23
N ARG A 60 20.51 14.03 3.82
CA ARG A 60 19.51 13.47 4.72
C ARG A 60 19.94 12.16 5.37
N ASP A 61 20.56 11.26 4.60
CA ASP A 61 20.81 9.87 5.02
C ASP A 61 22.20 9.63 5.64
N THR A 62 23.04 10.69 5.71
CA THR A 62 24.41 10.61 6.21
C THR A 62 24.73 11.64 7.27
N LEU A 63 23.71 12.26 7.89
CA LEU A 63 23.92 13.25 8.95
C LEU A 63 24.69 12.66 10.15
N GLY A 64 24.54 11.36 10.41
CA GLY A 64 25.26 10.66 11.47
C GLY A 64 26.65 10.12 11.07
N GLU A 65 27.06 10.25 9.80
CA GLU A 65 28.40 9.84 9.37
C GLU A 65 29.48 10.71 10.02
N GLU A 66 30.49 10.04 10.56
CA GLU A 66 31.51 10.66 11.42
C GLU A 66 32.73 11.17 10.62
N TYR A 67 33.02 10.55 9.48
CA TYR A 67 34.23 10.81 8.70
C TYR A 67 33.91 11.40 7.32
N GLY A 68 34.85 12.19 6.80
CA GLY A 68 34.85 12.67 5.42
C GLY A 68 33.74 13.65 5.05
N VAL A 69 33.59 13.91 3.75
CA VAL A 69 32.58 14.80 3.16
C VAL A 69 31.39 14.01 2.66
N TRP A 70 30.19 14.42 3.08
CA TRP A 70 28.93 13.83 2.66
C TRP A 70 27.87 14.92 2.53
N GLY A 71 27.04 14.85 1.49
CA GLY A 71 25.92 15.77 1.29
C GLY A 71 26.34 17.25 1.32
N GLY A 72 27.50 17.57 0.75
CA GLY A 72 28.05 18.94 0.73
C GLY A 72 28.55 19.44 2.08
N ARG A 73 28.76 18.56 3.07
CA ARG A 73 29.29 18.94 4.39
C ARG A 73 30.46 18.09 4.80
N ASP A 74 31.46 18.71 5.42
CA ASP A 74 32.49 17.98 6.14
C ASP A 74 32.01 17.47 7.50
N GLN A 75 32.83 16.66 8.15
CA GLN A 75 32.55 16.07 9.46
C GLN A 75 32.25 17.12 10.55
N HIS A 76 32.91 18.28 10.54
CA HIS A 76 32.74 19.31 11.57
C HIS A 76 31.40 20.03 11.37
N GLN A 77 31.08 20.38 10.13
CA GLN A 77 29.79 20.94 9.75
C GLN A 77 28.64 19.98 10.07
N ARG A 78 28.79 18.67 9.81
CA ARG A 78 27.79 17.67 10.21
C ARG A 78 27.67 17.55 11.73
N ALA A 79 28.78 17.61 12.47
CA ALA A 79 28.76 17.60 13.94
C ALA A 79 27.98 18.80 14.51
N LEU A 80 28.17 20.00 13.94
CA LEU A 80 27.40 21.19 14.31
C LEU A 80 25.91 21.03 13.96
N ALA A 81 25.60 20.46 12.78
CA ALA A 81 24.22 20.17 12.39
C ALA A 81 23.54 19.19 13.35
N ARG A 82 24.23 18.12 13.79
CA ARG A 82 23.75 17.18 14.82
C ARG A 82 23.52 17.86 16.16
N LYS A 83 24.43 18.75 16.60
CA LYS A 83 24.25 19.54 17.84
C LYS A 83 23.04 20.46 17.77
N ALA A 84 22.73 21.02 16.58
CA ALA A 84 21.57 21.88 16.38
C ALA A 84 20.24 21.10 16.18
N LEU A 85 20.31 19.82 15.81
CA LEU A 85 19.15 19.00 15.45
C LEU A 85 18.07 18.95 16.53
N PRO A 86 18.36 18.75 17.83
CA PRO A 86 17.32 18.76 18.88
C PRO A 86 16.51 20.06 18.90
N ARG A 87 17.19 21.21 18.81
CA ARG A 87 16.57 22.54 18.80
C ARG A 87 15.75 22.77 17.54
N LYS A 88 16.26 22.32 16.38
CA LYS A 88 15.53 22.40 15.10
C LYS A 88 14.29 21.50 15.11
N ALA A 89 14.41 20.27 15.58
CA ALA A 89 13.32 19.29 15.65
C ALA A 89 12.16 19.78 16.52
N ALA A 90 12.45 20.45 17.63
CA ALA A 90 11.43 21.06 18.49
C ALA A 90 10.62 22.18 17.78
N ARG A 91 11.19 22.82 16.77
CA ARG A 91 10.55 23.90 15.98
C ARG A 91 9.93 23.42 14.68
N TRP A 92 10.01 22.13 14.35
CA TRP A 92 9.44 21.61 13.11
C TRP A 92 7.91 21.64 13.14
N PRO A 93 7.25 21.86 11.98
CA PRO A 93 5.82 21.64 11.83
C PRO A 93 5.42 20.26 12.33
N GLU A 94 4.20 20.14 12.85
CA GLU A 94 3.66 18.89 13.40
C GLU A 94 3.75 17.74 12.40
N GLU A 95 3.32 17.96 11.15
CA GLU A 95 3.43 16.98 10.06
C GLU A 95 4.84 16.41 9.92
N LYS A 96 5.86 17.28 9.97
CA LYS A 96 7.27 16.86 9.86
C LYS A 96 7.74 16.08 11.09
N ARG A 97 7.28 16.47 12.30
CA ARG A 97 7.59 15.75 13.54
C ARG A 97 6.97 14.36 13.54
N GLU A 98 5.70 14.25 13.17
CA GLU A 98 5.01 12.97 13.04
C GLU A 98 5.65 12.08 11.98
N ALA A 99 5.99 12.63 10.82
CA ALA A 99 6.57 11.84 9.73
C ALA A 99 7.95 11.26 10.13
N TRP A 100 8.77 12.04 10.85
CA TRP A 100 10.00 11.51 11.45
C TRP A 100 9.73 10.53 12.60
N GLY A 101 8.74 10.80 13.45
CA GLY A 101 8.31 9.91 14.52
C GLY A 101 7.91 8.53 14.00
N LYS A 102 7.16 8.49 12.89
CA LYS A 102 6.78 7.27 12.18
C LYS A 102 7.98 6.46 11.70
N GLU A 103 8.97 7.12 11.10
CA GLU A 103 10.16 6.44 10.58
C GLU A 103 11.01 5.87 11.71
N LEU A 104 11.21 6.64 12.78
CA LEU A 104 11.93 6.20 13.97
C LEU A 104 11.21 5.06 14.70
N HIS A 105 9.88 5.13 14.81
CA HIS A 105 9.06 4.08 15.38
C HIS A 105 9.21 2.77 14.59
N ARG A 106 9.18 2.84 13.24
CA ARG A 106 9.43 1.69 12.37
C ARG A 106 10.82 1.08 12.60
N LEU A 107 11.87 1.90 12.66
CA LEU A 107 13.23 1.41 12.93
C LEU A 107 13.32 0.70 14.29
N ARG A 108 12.66 1.23 15.31
CA ARG A 108 12.60 0.60 16.64
C ARG A 108 11.83 -0.72 16.63
N GLN A 109 10.71 -0.79 15.93
CA GLN A 109 9.97 -2.05 15.74
C GLN A 109 10.77 -3.10 14.98
N ALA A 110 11.62 -2.68 14.03
CA ALA A 110 12.55 -3.57 13.32
C ALA A 110 13.76 -4.01 14.17
N GLY A 111 13.81 -3.67 15.46
CA GLY A 111 14.88 -4.08 16.38
C GLY A 111 16.18 -3.28 16.26
N VAL A 112 16.18 -2.16 15.52
CA VAL A 112 17.37 -1.34 15.32
C VAL A 112 17.78 -0.63 16.61
N THR A 113 19.04 -0.76 17.03
CA THR A 113 19.54 -0.19 18.28
C THR A 113 19.73 1.33 18.21
N TRP A 114 19.65 2.01 19.36
CA TRP A 114 19.84 3.47 19.43
C TRP A 114 21.18 3.98 18.91
N PRO A 115 22.33 3.34 19.21
CA PRO A 115 23.60 3.76 18.63
C PRO A 115 23.59 3.71 17.10
N TYR A 116 22.91 2.73 16.52
CA TYR A 116 22.80 2.59 15.07
C TYR A 116 21.86 3.66 14.47
N ILE A 117 20.69 3.89 15.09
CA ILE A 117 19.77 4.97 14.69
C ILE A 117 20.47 6.33 14.72
N ARG A 118 21.26 6.61 15.78
CA ARG A 118 22.03 7.85 15.89
C ARG A 118 23.07 7.98 14.77
N ARG A 119 23.78 6.90 14.44
CA ARG A 119 24.78 6.89 13.36
C ARG A 119 24.15 7.07 11.98
N GLN A 120 22.93 6.58 11.79
CA GLN A 120 22.24 6.66 10.52
C GLN A 120 21.54 8.01 10.32
N THR A 121 20.81 8.47 11.33
CA THR A 121 19.88 9.60 11.22
C THR A 121 20.41 10.87 11.88
N GLY A 122 21.42 10.77 12.75
CA GLY A 122 21.93 11.87 13.55
C GLY A 122 21.10 12.20 14.79
N PHE A 123 19.94 11.57 15.00
CA PHE A 123 19.09 11.84 16.17
C PHE A 123 19.69 11.27 17.47
N PRO A 124 19.83 12.09 18.52
CA PRO A 124 20.03 11.57 19.87
C PRO A 124 18.78 10.82 20.35
N GLN A 125 18.99 9.75 21.13
CA GLN A 125 17.89 8.91 21.66
C GLN A 125 16.75 9.72 22.30
N PRO A 126 17.00 10.68 23.23
CA PRO A 126 15.91 11.41 23.87
C PRO A 126 15.07 12.26 22.91
N VAL A 127 15.64 12.70 21.79
CA VAL A 127 14.91 13.45 20.76
C VAL A 127 14.08 12.50 19.92
N ALA A 128 14.66 11.37 19.54
CA ALA A 128 13.96 10.35 18.77
C ALA A 128 12.76 9.78 19.53
N GLU A 129 12.93 9.48 20.83
CA GLU A 129 11.84 9.01 21.69
C GLU A 129 10.68 10.00 21.78
N LYS A 130 10.97 11.31 21.87
CA LYS A 130 9.93 12.35 21.84
C LYS A 130 9.16 12.37 20.52
N LEU A 131 9.86 12.21 19.39
CA LEU A 131 9.22 12.16 18.07
C LEU A 131 8.37 10.89 17.90
N ILE A 132 8.86 9.75 18.39
CA ILE A 132 8.10 8.48 18.41
C ILE A 132 6.84 8.65 19.25
N LYS A 133 6.95 9.19 20.46
CA LYS A 133 5.80 9.42 21.34
C LYS A 133 4.75 10.31 20.69
N ALA A 134 5.17 11.42 20.06
CA ALA A 134 4.25 12.30 19.34
C ALA A 134 3.53 11.57 18.18
N TYR A 135 4.23 10.69 17.47
CA TYR A 135 3.62 9.85 16.44
C TYR A 135 2.62 8.83 17.02
N GLU A 136 2.94 8.19 18.13
CA GLU A 136 2.05 7.23 18.82
C GLU A 136 0.77 7.91 19.32
N GLU A 137 0.89 9.11 19.91
CA GLU A 137 -0.25 9.93 20.33
C GLU A 137 -1.12 10.33 19.14
N ALA A 138 -0.51 10.76 18.03
CA ALA A 138 -1.21 11.06 16.78
C ALA A 138 -1.86 9.83 16.15
N LEU A 139 -1.26 8.65 16.30
CA LEU A 139 -1.84 7.39 15.82
C LEU A 139 -3.05 6.98 16.67
N ALA A 140 -2.95 7.11 18.00
CA ALA A 140 -4.03 6.80 18.94
C ALA A 140 -5.23 7.74 18.74
N SER A 141 -5.00 9.03 18.48
CA SER A 141 -6.08 9.98 18.18
C SER A 141 -6.77 9.72 16.83
N ARG A 142 -6.04 9.14 15.86
CA ARG A 142 -6.56 8.76 14.54
C ARG A 142 -7.26 7.40 14.52
N GLN A 143 -6.99 6.53 15.49
CA GLN A 143 -7.75 5.29 15.65
C GLN A 143 -9.18 5.68 16.06
N ARG A 144 -10.04 5.80 15.03
CA ARG A 144 -11.48 5.93 15.20
C ARG A 144 -11.92 4.80 16.12
N PRO A 145 -12.68 5.07 17.20
CA PRO A 145 -13.18 4.00 18.04
C PRO A 145 -13.88 3.01 17.14
N VAL A 146 -13.55 1.71 17.29
CA VAL A 146 -14.28 0.64 16.63
C VAL A 146 -15.74 0.89 16.95
N ALA A 147 -16.56 1.16 15.93
CA ALA A 147 -17.97 1.40 16.15
C ALA A 147 -18.52 0.23 16.95
N GLU A 148 -19.19 0.53 18.06
CA GLU A 148 -19.79 -0.49 18.91
C GLU A 148 -20.68 -1.36 18.03
N VAL A 149 -20.41 -2.66 18.02
CA VAL A 149 -21.26 -3.62 17.31
C VAL A 149 -22.53 -3.74 18.14
N VAL A 150 -23.52 -2.92 17.80
CA VAL A 150 -24.85 -3.01 18.38
C VAL A 150 -25.52 -4.25 17.78
N ASP A 151 -25.73 -5.27 18.60
CA ASP A 151 -26.58 -6.41 18.25
C ASP A 151 -28.03 -5.92 18.16
N LEU A 152 -28.43 -5.49 16.96
CA LEU A 152 -29.82 -5.23 16.66
C LEU A 152 -30.57 -6.57 16.66
N PRO A 153 -31.77 -6.65 17.28
CA PRO A 153 -32.59 -7.85 17.19
C PRO A 153 -32.85 -8.16 15.72
N LEU A 154 -32.38 -9.32 15.29
CA LEU A 154 -32.64 -9.81 13.94
C LEU A 154 -34.16 -9.95 13.79
N PRO A 155 -34.73 -9.47 12.66
CA PRO A 155 -36.14 -9.72 12.39
C PRO A 155 -36.39 -11.23 12.39
N ALA A 156 -37.58 -11.65 12.84
CA ALA A 156 -37.99 -13.06 12.84
C ALA A 156 -37.64 -13.70 11.49
N GLU A 157 -36.94 -14.83 11.53
CA GLU A 157 -36.57 -15.53 10.30
C GLU A 157 -37.86 -15.80 9.50
N PRO A 158 -37.92 -15.38 8.22
CA PRO A 158 -39.08 -15.69 7.40
C PRO A 158 -39.24 -17.22 7.31
N ALA A 159 -40.48 -17.69 7.23
CA ALA A 159 -40.85 -19.12 7.18
C ALA A 159 -40.47 -19.82 5.85
N GLY A 160 -39.30 -19.49 5.30
CA GLY A 160 -38.74 -19.98 4.05
C GLY A 160 -37.44 -19.24 3.72
N PRO A 161 -36.63 -19.74 2.77
CA PRO A 161 -35.39 -19.07 2.38
C PRO A 161 -35.71 -17.65 1.91
N TYR A 162 -35.21 -16.65 2.64
CA TYR A 162 -35.37 -15.25 2.27
C TYR A 162 -34.80 -15.01 0.86
N LYS A 163 -35.69 -14.71 -0.09
CA LYS A 163 -35.32 -14.31 -1.45
C LYS A 163 -35.36 -12.79 -1.50
N ALA A 164 -34.19 -12.15 -1.55
CA ALA A 164 -34.11 -10.70 -1.68
C ALA A 164 -34.93 -10.24 -2.91
N PRO A 165 -35.72 -9.16 -2.79
CA PRO A 165 -36.54 -8.65 -3.89
C PRO A 165 -35.66 -8.23 -5.06
N PHE A 166 -36.15 -8.40 -6.29
CA PHE A 166 -35.43 -7.92 -7.46
C PHE A 166 -35.27 -6.39 -7.41
N PRO A 167 -34.17 -5.85 -7.96
CA PRO A 167 -34.00 -4.41 -8.05
C PRO A 167 -35.21 -3.78 -8.77
N PRO A 168 -35.73 -2.64 -8.27
CA PRO A 168 -36.88 -1.98 -8.88
C PRO A 168 -36.55 -1.34 -10.25
N ARG A 169 -35.26 -1.22 -10.56
CA ARG A 169 -34.75 -0.71 -11.84
C ARG A 169 -34.43 -1.85 -12.80
N ALA A 170 -34.75 -1.65 -14.08
CA ALA A 170 -34.26 -2.51 -15.14
C ALA A 170 -32.73 -2.48 -15.21
N GLY A 171 -32.15 -3.62 -15.64
CA GLY A 171 -30.75 -3.71 -16.03
C GLY A 171 -30.53 -3.20 -17.46
N GLN A 172 -29.41 -3.61 -18.06
CA GLN A 172 -29.06 -3.33 -19.46
C GLN A 172 -29.32 -4.52 -20.40
N ARG A 173 -29.64 -5.70 -19.86
CA ARG A 173 -29.84 -6.96 -20.61
C ARG A 173 -31.33 -7.32 -20.68
N HIS A 174 -31.71 -8.59 -20.51
CA HIS A 174 -33.10 -9.03 -20.66
C HIS A 174 -33.82 -9.22 -19.32
N GLY A 175 -33.08 -9.52 -18.24
CA GLY A 175 -33.66 -9.78 -16.94
C GLY A 175 -32.65 -9.91 -15.80
N TRP A 176 -33.14 -9.68 -14.59
CA TRP A 176 -32.42 -10.01 -13.37
C TRP A 176 -32.52 -11.50 -13.09
N VAL A 177 -31.40 -12.13 -12.75
CA VAL A 177 -31.36 -13.53 -12.29
C VAL A 177 -30.82 -13.60 -10.87
N ARG A 178 -31.44 -14.40 -10.03
CA ARG A 178 -30.95 -14.75 -8.70
C ARG A 178 -30.05 -15.98 -8.82
N ASN A 179 -28.75 -15.83 -8.59
CA ASN A 179 -27.77 -16.91 -8.67
C ASN A 179 -27.04 -17.04 -7.33
N GLY A 180 -27.53 -17.94 -6.47
CA GLY A 180 -27.05 -18.08 -5.10
C GLY A 180 -27.46 -16.87 -4.24
N ARG A 181 -26.52 -16.28 -3.50
CA ARG A 181 -26.75 -15.07 -2.69
C ARG A 181 -26.70 -13.77 -3.49
N GLY A 182 -26.34 -13.83 -4.78
CA GLY A 182 -26.19 -12.65 -5.64
C GLY A 182 -27.30 -12.52 -6.68
N MET A 183 -27.53 -11.28 -7.13
CA MET A 183 -28.31 -10.98 -8.32
C MET A 183 -27.40 -10.45 -9.43
N ALA A 184 -27.68 -10.88 -10.66
CA ALA A 184 -26.92 -10.47 -11.82
C ALA A 184 -27.86 -10.10 -12.96
N ASP A 185 -27.42 -9.17 -13.78
CA ASP A 185 -28.11 -8.83 -15.01
C ASP A 185 -27.74 -9.84 -16.10
N ALA A 186 -28.73 -10.37 -16.83
CA ALA A 186 -28.55 -11.56 -17.67
C ALA A 186 -29.29 -11.51 -19.01
N TYR A 187 -28.75 -12.23 -19.99
CA TYR A 187 -29.38 -12.45 -21.29
C TYR A 187 -30.23 -13.73 -21.27
N TYR A 188 -31.49 -13.61 -21.66
CA TYR A 188 -32.38 -14.74 -21.92
C TYR A 188 -31.93 -15.49 -23.18
N ARG A 189 -31.90 -16.82 -23.12
CA ARG A 189 -31.53 -17.69 -24.25
C ARG A 189 -32.65 -18.65 -24.67
N GLY A 190 -33.56 -18.95 -23.76
CA GLY A 190 -34.66 -19.87 -24.00
C GLY A 190 -35.22 -20.43 -22.71
N GLN A 191 -36.17 -21.35 -22.84
CA GLN A 191 -36.85 -21.97 -21.71
C GLN A 191 -37.24 -23.41 -22.01
N THR A 192 -37.62 -24.12 -20.96
CA THR A 192 -38.24 -25.43 -21.08
C THR A 192 -39.67 -25.32 -21.62
N PRO A 193 -40.23 -26.38 -22.25
CA PRO A 193 -41.62 -26.40 -22.70
C PRO A 193 -42.64 -26.11 -21.60
N ASP A 194 -42.35 -26.53 -20.36
CA ASP A 194 -43.18 -26.27 -19.18
C ASP A 194 -42.97 -24.87 -18.57
N GLY A 195 -42.05 -24.06 -19.12
CA GLY A 195 -41.73 -22.71 -18.66
C GLY A 195 -41.10 -22.63 -17.26
N ARG A 196 -40.83 -23.76 -16.59
CA ARG A 196 -40.34 -23.77 -15.20
C ARG A 196 -38.89 -23.35 -15.07
N TRP A 197 -38.11 -23.50 -16.14
CA TRP A 197 -36.70 -23.17 -16.19
C TRP A 197 -36.39 -22.26 -17.37
N LEU A 198 -35.63 -21.21 -17.11
CA LEU A 198 -35.12 -20.30 -18.12
C LEU A 198 -33.61 -20.50 -18.26
N PHE A 199 -33.13 -20.60 -19.49
CA PHE A 199 -31.72 -20.67 -19.80
C PHE A 199 -31.17 -19.25 -19.93
N MET A 200 -30.29 -18.87 -19.01
CA MET A 200 -29.80 -17.51 -18.84
C MET A 200 -28.28 -17.46 -19.03
N THR A 201 -27.78 -16.33 -19.55
CA THR A 201 -26.34 -16.02 -19.60
C THR A 201 -26.01 -14.80 -18.75
N HIS A 202 -25.18 -14.96 -17.74
CA HIS A 202 -24.72 -13.86 -16.86
C HIS A 202 -23.20 -13.90 -16.67
N PHE A 203 -22.62 -12.79 -16.21
CA PHE A 203 -21.18 -12.68 -15.99
C PHE A 203 -20.81 -13.03 -14.55
N SER A 204 -19.79 -13.88 -14.34
CA SER A 204 -19.37 -14.34 -13.01
C SER A 204 -18.04 -13.75 -12.52
N GLY A 205 -17.54 -12.69 -13.15
CA GLY A 205 -16.21 -12.13 -12.88
C GLY A 205 -15.10 -12.79 -13.70
N ARG A 206 -15.23 -14.08 -14.03
CA ARG A 206 -14.26 -14.85 -14.83
C ARG A 206 -14.71 -15.12 -16.27
N GLY A 207 -15.91 -14.68 -16.65
CA GLY A 207 -16.48 -14.91 -17.97
C GLY A 207 -17.99 -15.07 -17.96
N ASN A 208 -18.54 -15.40 -19.12
CA ASN A 208 -19.96 -15.69 -19.30
C ASN A 208 -20.28 -17.09 -18.80
N VAL A 209 -21.31 -17.20 -17.97
CA VAL A 209 -21.86 -18.45 -17.45
C VAL A 209 -23.23 -18.67 -18.06
N HIS A 210 -23.45 -19.86 -18.59
CA HIS A 210 -24.72 -20.28 -19.18
C HIS A 210 -25.37 -21.30 -18.26
N LYS A 211 -26.54 -20.99 -17.71
CA LYS A 211 -27.16 -21.82 -16.66
C LYS A 211 -28.67 -21.82 -16.77
N TRP A 212 -29.26 -22.97 -16.44
CA TRP A 212 -30.69 -23.08 -16.17
C TRP A 212 -31.01 -22.51 -14.79
N ILE A 213 -31.90 -21.53 -14.74
CA ILE A 213 -32.39 -20.87 -13.53
C ILE A 213 -33.89 -21.10 -13.46
N ARG A 214 -34.44 -21.32 -12.26
CA ARG A 214 -35.89 -21.46 -12.10
C ARG A 214 -36.58 -20.15 -12.48
N ALA A 215 -37.74 -20.24 -13.12
CA ALA A 215 -38.48 -19.05 -13.56
C ALA A 215 -38.81 -18.09 -12.39
N GLU A 216 -39.09 -18.62 -11.19
CA GLU A 216 -39.30 -17.83 -9.96
C GLU A 216 -38.06 -17.02 -9.49
N ASP A 217 -36.88 -17.38 -9.99
CA ASP A 217 -35.60 -16.74 -9.70
C ASP A 217 -35.12 -15.86 -10.86
N VAL A 218 -36.02 -15.53 -11.79
CA VAL A 218 -35.77 -14.60 -12.90
C VAL A 218 -36.86 -13.53 -12.95
N LEU A 219 -36.47 -12.28 -13.10
CA LEU A 219 -37.36 -11.18 -13.47
C LEU A 219 -36.94 -10.66 -14.84
N LEU A 220 -37.66 -11.05 -15.89
CA LEU A 220 -37.54 -10.43 -17.21
C LEU A 220 -38.23 -9.08 -17.18
N TYR A 221 -37.48 -8.01 -17.46
CA TYR A 221 -38.03 -6.64 -17.52
C TYR A 221 -38.22 -6.17 -18.97
N HIS A 222 -37.79 -6.95 -19.95
CA HIS A 222 -38.11 -6.75 -21.37
C HIS A 222 -38.82 -8.00 -21.93
N PRO A 223 -39.84 -7.83 -22.79
CA PRO A 223 -40.49 -8.95 -23.44
C PRO A 223 -39.46 -9.70 -24.31
N GLN A 224 -39.47 -11.03 -24.24
CA GLN A 224 -38.58 -11.89 -25.01
C GLN A 224 -39.42 -12.91 -25.79
N PRO A 225 -39.03 -13.24 -27.04
CA PRO A 225 -39.66 -14.32 -27.76
C PRO A 225 -39.41 -15.64 -27.01
N VAL A 226 -40.44 -16.46 -26.87
CA VAL A 226 -40.33 -17.77 -26.22
C VAL A 226 -39.52 -18.69 -27.13
N VAL A 227 -38.29 -18.99 -26.72
CA VAL A 227 -37.40 -19.91 -27.43
C VAL A 227 -37.39 -21.23 -26.67
N ILE A 228 -38.01 -22.27 -27.23
CA ILE A 228 -38.03 -23.60 -26.62
C ILE A 228 -36.76 -24.35 -27.00
N LEU A 229 -35.95 -24.72 -26.00
CA LEU A 229 -34.71 -25.47 -26.23
C LEU A 229 -34.95 -26.98 -26.07
N THR A 230 -34.60 -27.76 -27.09
CA THR A 230 -34.77 -29.22 -27.13
C THR A 230 -33.68 -29.97 -26.33
N TYR A 231 -34.08 -30.43 -25.16
CA TYR A 231 -33.59 -31.51 -24.28
C TYR A 231 -32.24 -32.21 -24.54
N GLY A 232 -31.21 -31.74 -23.82
CA GLY A 232 -30.04 -32.54 -23.43
C GLY A 232 -29.47 -32.21 -22.04
N GLY A 233 -29.98 -31.17 -21.36
CA GLY A 233 -29.37 -30.64 -20.14
C GLY A 233 -30.35 -30.03 -19.14
N ARG A 234 -31.58 -30.55 -19.07
CA ARG A 234 -32.55 -30.16 -18.02
C ARG A 234 -31.93 -30.50 -16.65
N PRO A 235 -31.89 -29.59 -15.65
CA PRO A 235 -31.26 -29.87 -14.36
C PRO A 235 -31.83 -31.08 -13.60
N ASP A 236 -33.09 -31.43 -13.89
CA ASP A 236 -33.87 -32.51 -13.32
C ASP A 236 -34.03 -33.72 -14.26
N ALA A 237 -33.49 -33.68 -15.48
CA ALA A 237 -33.44 -34.88 -16.32
C ALA A 237 -32.40 -35.85 -15.75
N LYS A 238 -32.81 -37.11 -15.51
CA LYS A 238 -31.86 -38.18 -15.18
C LYS A 238 -30.75 -38.19 -16.26
N PRO A 239 -29.46 -38.24 -15.88
CA PRO A 239 -28.40 -38.35 -16.87
C PRO A 239 -28.70 -39.57 -17.74
N ARG A 240 -28.68 -39.38 -19.07
CA ARG A 240 -28.74 -40.52 -19.98
C ARG A 240 -27.55 -41.41 -19.65
N ALA A 241 -27.80 -42.68 -19.31
CA ALA A 241 -26.74 -43.66 -19.15
C ALA A 241 -25.91 -43.64 -20.43
N ARG A 242 -24.59 -43.47 -20.30
CA ARG A 242 -23.68 -43.68 -21.43
C ARG A 242 -23.78 -45.17 -21.77
N GLU A 243 -24.38 -45.49 -22.91
CA GLU A 243 -24.19 -46.81 -23.50
C GLU A 243 -22.68 -46.97 -23.78
N PRO A 244 -22.06 -48.09 -23.36
CA PRO A 244 -20.66 -48.35 -23.70
C PRO A 244 -20.55 -48.42 -25.23
N ALA A 245 -19.57 -47.68 -25.76
CA ALA A 245 -19.25 -47.71 -27.18
C ALA A 245 -18.91 -49.16 -27.59
N ALA A 246 -19.61 -49.66 -28.60
CA ALA A 246 -19.33 -50.93 -29.27
C ALA A 246 -18.11 -50.81 -30.18
#